data_AF-M0GBL5-F1
#
_entry.id   AF-M0GBL5-F1
#
_cell.length_a   1.000
_cell.length_b   1.000
_cell.length_c   1.000
_cell.angle_alpha   90.00
_cell.angle_beta   90.00
_cell.angle_gamma   90.00
#
_symmetry.space_group_name_H-M   'P 1'
#
loop_
_entity.id
_entity.type
_entity.pdbx_description
1 polymer ?
#
loop_
_entity_poly.entity_id
_entity_poly.type
_entity_poly.pdbx_seq_one_letter_code
_entity_poly.pdbx_strand_id
1 'polypeptide(L)' 'MDRREAADLAETLDPDLVLPIHYDTIPLLETDPDAFVVDVANRGIPVVLDDPDQV' A
#
# COMPACT_ATOMS: atom_id res chain seq x y z
N MET A 1 3.70 0.77 -11.14
CA MET A 1 3.81 1.65 -9.98
C MET A 1 4.44 0.83 -8.89
N ASP A 2 5.55 1.29 -8.32
CA ASP A 2 6.12 0.64 -7.13
C ASP A 2 5.45 1.16 -5.84
N ARG A 3 5.79 0.56 -4.69
CA ARG A 3 5.20 0.96 -3.40
C ARG A 3 5.45 2.44 -3.04
N ARG A 4 6.57 3.02 -3.49
CA ARG A 4 6.94 4.40 -3.16
C ARG A 4 6.11 5.38 -3.98
N GLU A 5 6.00 5.11 -5.28
CA GLU A 5 5.14 5.88 -6.18
C GLU A 5 3.67 5.85 -5.72
N ALA A 6 3.19 4.71 -5.19
CA ALA A 6 1.85 4.61 -4.62
C ALA A 6 1.68 5.40 -3.32
N ALA A 7 2.70 5.42 -2.45
CA ALA A 7 2.67 6.21 -1.22
C ALA A 7 2.75 7.72 -1.47
N ASP A 8 3.52 8.15 -2.48
CA ASP A 8 3.55 9.56 -2.93
C ASP A 8 2.19 9.99 -3.50
N LEU A 9 1.51 9.09 -4.22
CA LEU A 9 0.15 9.33 -4.69
C LEU A 9 -0.83 9.45 -3.50
N ALA A 10 -0.71 8.60 -2.48
CA ALA A 10 -1.55 8.70 -1.28
C ALA A 10 -1.39 10.05 -0.58
N GLU A 11 -0.16 10.55 -0.43
CA GLU A 11 0.12 11.88 0.14
C GLU A 11 -0.54 13.00 -0.66
N THR A 12 -0.50 12.89 -1.98
CA THR A 12 -1.10 13.88 -2.88
C THR A 12 -2.62 13.92 -2.78
N LEU A 13 -3.25 12.77 -2.50
CA LEU A 13 -4.69 12.64 -2.42
C LEU A 13 -5.28 12.97 -1.04
N ASP A 14 -4.48 12.90 0.03
CA ASP A 14 -4.90 13.12 1.43
C ASP A 14 -6.17 12.35 1.82
N PRO A 15 -6.22 11.01 1.65
CA PRO A 15 -7.41 10.23 1.96
C PRO A 15 -7.52 9.94 3.47
N ASP A 16 -8.75 9.71 3.94
CA ASP A 16 -8.99 9.26 5.33
C ASP A 16 -8.55 7.80 5.58
N LEU A 17 -8.36 7.01 4.52
CA LEU A 17 -7.91 5.61 4.60
C LEU A 17 -7.32 5.13 3.27
N VAL A 18 -6.24 4.35 3.35
CA VAL A 18 -5.67 3.61 2.22
C VAL A 18 -5.80 2.09 2.44
N LEU A 19 -6.20 1.38 1.39
CA LEU A 19 -6.14 -0.07 1.28
C LEU A 19 -5.40 -0.41 -0.03
N PRO A 20 -4.16 -0.93 0.02
CA PRO A 20 -3.49 -1.37 -1.18
C PRO A 20 -4.20 -2.61 -1.74
N ILE A 21 -4.34 -2.63 -3.06
CA ILE A 21 -4.85 -3.78 -3.81
C ILE A 21 -3.90 -4.06 -4.97
N HIS A 22 -4.09 -5.19 -5.65
CA HIS A 22 -3.37 -5.51 -6.89
C HIS A 22 -1.84 -5.61 -6.70
N TYR A 23 -1.44 -6.11 -5.54
CA TYR A 23 -0.10 -6.62 -5.24
C TYR A 23 -0.16 -8.14 -5.11
N ASP A 24 0.95 -8.84 -5.36
CA ASP A 24 1.10 -10.30 -5.25
C ASP A 24 0.09 -11.16 -6.06
N THR A 25 -0.72 -10.55 -6.93
CA THR A 25 -1.70 -11.26 -7.76
C THR A 25 -1.06 -12.01 -8.94
N ILE A 26 0.15 -11.63 -9.33
CA ILE A 26 1.00 -12.31 -10.32
C ILE A 26 2.49 -12.12 -9.94
N PRO A 27 3.42 -13.00 -10.39
CA PRO A 27 4.83 -12.90 -10.01
C PRO A 27 5.52 -11.57 -10.35
N LEU A 28 5.03 -10.85 -11.36
CA LEU A 28 5.55 -9.53 -11.73
C LEU A 28 5.20 -8.44 -10.70
N LEU A 29 4.20 -8.68 -9.87
CA LEU A 29 3.66 -7.75 -8.88
C LEU A 29 4.05 -8.12 -7.44
N GLU A 30 5.05 -8.99 -7.28
CA GLU A 30 5.63 -9.29 -5.97
C GLU A 30 6.14 -7.98 -5.33
N THR A 31 5.69 -7.69 -4.11
CA THR A 31 6.07 -6.47 -3.39
C THR A 31 6.21 -6.71 -1.89
N ASP A 32 6.57 -5.65 -1.17
CA ASP A 32 6.63 -5.63 0.29
C ASP A 32 5.45 -4.81 0.83
N PRO A 33 4.30 -5.44 1.17
CA PRO A 33 3.12 -4.76 1.66
C PRO A 33 3.32 -4.14 3.05
N ASP A 34 4.16 -4.75 3.90
CA ASP A 34 4.49 -4.19 5.23
C ASP A 34 5.29 -2.89 5.10
N ALA A 35 6.25 -2.83 4.17
CA ALA A 35 6.97 -1.59 3.89
C ALA A 35 6.05 -0.51 3.32
N PHE A 36 5.06 -0.87 2.51
CA PHE A 36 4.06 0.08 2.03
C PHE A 36 3.23 0.67 3.19
N VAL A 37 2.83 -0.14 4.17
CA VAL A 37 2.15 0.35 5.38
C VAL A 37 3.00 1.38 6.11
N VAL A 38 4.29 1.10 6.30
CA VAL A 38 5.21 2.03 6.95
C VAL A 38 5.36 3.33 6.16
N ASP A 39 5.47 3.25 4.83
CA ASP A 39 5.55 4.43 3.97
C ASP A 39 4.32 5.33 4.12
N VAL A 40 3.11 4.76 4.08
CA VAL A 40 1.85 5.53 4.17
C VAL A 40 1.62 6.05 5.59
N ALA A 41 1.85 5.23 6.61
CA ALA A 41 1.67 5.63 8.00
C ALA A 41 2.61 6.77 8.44
N ASN A 42 3.86 6.80 7.93
CA ASN A 42 4.80 7.89 8.20
C ASN A 42 4.35 9.24 7.60
N ARG A 43 3.43 9.23 6.64
CA ARG A 43 2.80 10.43 6.07
C ARG A 43 1.56 10.87 6.86
N GLY A 44 1.20 10.17 7.94
CA GLY A 44 0.05 10.47 8.77
C GLY A 44 -1.29 9.95 8.24
N ILE A 45 -1.27 9.15 7.17
CA ILE A 45 -2.46 8.61 6.53
C ILE A 45 -2.78 7.22 7.12
N PRO A 46 -4.00 6.97 7.60
CA PRO A 46 -4.42 5.64 8.03
C PRO A 46 -4.34 4.62 6.87
N VAL A 47 -3.81 3.44 7.16
CA VAL A 47 -3.67 2.36 6.18
C VAL A 47 -4.03 1.03 6.81
N VAL A 48 -4.70 0.19 6.03
CA VAL A 48 -5.02 -1.20 6.37
C VAL A 48 -4.42 -2.13 5.33
N LEU A 49 -4.07 -3.35 5.75
CA LEU A 49 -3.75 -4.44 4.83
C LEU A 49 -4.89 -5.46 4.85
N ASP A 50 -5.30 -5.87 3.66
CA ASP A 50 -6.11 -7.06 3.42
C ASP A 50 -5.21 -8.04 2.65
N ASP A 51 -4.72 -9.05 3.36
CA ASP A 51 -3.76 -10.01 2.82
C ASP A 51 -4.54 -11.15 2.12
N PRO A 52 -4.38 -11.31 0.79
CA PRO A 52 -5.13 -12.29 0.02
C PRO A 52 -4.83 -13.75 0.41
N ASP A 53 -3.73 -14.00 1.12
CA ASP A 53 -3.33 -15.35 1.57
C ASP A 53 -3.83 -15.69 2.98
N GLN A 54 -4.48 -14.76 3.69
CA GLN A 54 -5.00 -14.99 5.05
C GLN A 54 -6.43 -15.58 5.09
N VAL A 55 -6.86 -16.28 4.03
CA VAL A 55 -8.20 -16.94 3.94
C VAL A 55 -8.18 -18.43 4.23
#